data_AF-A0A3E5FNT0-F1
#
_entry.id   AF-A0A3E5FNT0-F1
#
_cell.length_a   1.000
_cell.length_b   1.000
_cell.length_c   1.000
_cell.angle_alpha   90.00
_cell.angle_beta   90.00
_cell.angle_gamma   90.00
#
_symmetry.space_group_name_H-M   'P 1'
#
loop_
_entity.id
_entity.type
_entity.pdbx_description
1 polymer ?
#
loop_
_entity_poly.entity_id
_entity_poly.type
_entity_poly.pdbx_seq_one_letter_code
_entity_poly.pdbx_strand_id
1 'polypeptide(L)'
;MNHSLDYAKKINDYLLNLEVIKEYQKYEKIIHQDNKIIELEAKIKAYQKKIVNQKANQDENVVETIEEYQKIKNDFENHPIVVNYLYLKEEVDEILQSITSYINGQLLK
;
A
#
# COMPACT_ATOMS: atom_id res chain seq x y z
N MET A 1 18.51 -33.45 1.36
CA MET A 1 18.10 -32.34 2.25
C MET A 1 17.30 -31.34 1.42
N ASN A 2 16.20 -30.81 1.95
CA ASN A 2 15.36 -29.87 1.20
C ASN A 2 15.97 -28.46 1.30
N HIS A 3 16.85 -28.12 0.34
CA HIS A 3 17.59 -26.85 0.31
C HIS A 3 16.72 -25.63 -0.03
N SER A 4 15.42 -25.82 -0.30
CA SER A 4 14.48 -24.73 -0.62
C SER A 4 14.47 -23.63 0.43
N LEU A 5 14.49 -23.99 1.72
CA LEU A 5 14.51 -23.03 2.82
C LEU A 5 15.80 -22.19 2.83
N ASP A 6 16.95 -22.81 2.53
CA ASP A 6 18.24 -22.11 2.49
C ASP A 6 18.28 -21.11 1.32
N TYR A 7 17.73 -21.48 0.17
CA TYR A 7 17.63 -20.57 -0.98
C TYR A 7 16.64 -19.44 -0.73
N ALA A 8 15.48 -19.72 -0.11
CA ALA A 8 14.52 -18.69 0.26
C ALA A 8 15.14 -17.65 1.21
N LYS A 9 15.93 -18.10 2.20
CA LYS A 9 16.68 -17.20 3.09
C LYS A 9 17.67 -16.32 2.34
N LYS A 10 18.46 -16.90 1.42
CA LYS A 10 19.42 -16.13 0.60
C LYS A 10 18.73 -15.07 -0.27
N ILE A 11 17.59 -15.41 -0.87
CA ILE A 11 16.79 -14.44 -1.65
C ILE A 11 16.30 -13.31 -0.74
N ASN A 12 15.76 -13.64 0.42
CA ASN A 12 15.31 -12.65 1.39
C ASN A 12 16.44 -11.73 1.87
N ASP A 13 17.60 -12.28 2.22
CA ASP A 13 18.76 -11.50 2.65
C ASP A 13 19.26 -10.57 1.54
N TYR A 14 19.24 -11.02 0.30
CA TYR A 14 19.54 -10.18 -0.86
C TYR A 14 18.54 -9.02 -0.99
N LEU A 15 17.23 -9.32 -0.94
CA LEU A 15 16.17 -8.32 -1.04
C LEU A 15 16.27 -7.27 0.07
N LEU A 16 16.47 -7.68 1.32
CA LEU A 16 16.63 -6.77 2.46
C LEU A 16 17.85 -5.84 2.32
N ASN A 17 18.82 -6.19 1.46
CA ASN A 17 19.98 -5.35 1.21
C ASN A 17 19.82 -4.36 0.06
N LEU A 18 18.79 -4.50 -0.79
CA LEU A 18 18.50 -3.57 -1.87
C LEU A 18 18.11 -2.19 -1.31
N GLU A 19 18.63 -1.13 -1.94
CA GLU A 19 18.39 0.25 -1.51
C GLU A 19 16.90 0.61 -1.56
N VAL A 20 16.22 0.26 -2.65
CA VAL A 20 14.76 0.45 -2.81
C VAL A 20 13.95 -0.20 -1.69
N ILE A 21 14.32 -1.42 -1.25
CA ILE A 21 13.61 -2.13 -0.17
C ILE A 21 13.85 -1.42 1.17
N LYS A 22 15.09 -0.98 1.44
CA LYS A 22 15.43 -0.22 2.65
C LYS A 22 14.68 1.11 2.69
N GLU A 23 14.57 1.78 1.55
CA GLU A 23 13.87 3.06 1.43
C GLU A 23 12.35 2.88 1.60
N TYR A 24 11.77 1.86 0.96
CA TYR A 24 10.38 1.46 1.19
C TYR A 24 10.09 1.24 2.68
N GLN A 25 10.91 0.43 3.36
CA GLN A 25 10.74 0.16 4.80
C GLN A 25 10.87 1.41 5.67
N LYS A 26 11.69 2.39 5.26
CA LYS A 26 11.81 3.68 5.94
C LYS A 26 10.51 4.47 5.79
N TYR A 27 9.98 4.60 4.58
CA TYR A 27 8.73 5.33 4.34
C TYR A 27 7.52 4.65 4.96
N GLU A 28 7.47 3.32 4.94
CA GLU A 28 6.46 2.53 5.64
C GLU A 28 6.40 2.93 7.13
N LYS A 29 7.55 2.99 7.82
CA LYS A 29 7.59 3.41 9.23
C LYS A 29 7.13 4.85 9.42
N ILE A 30 7.53 5.76 8.54
CA ILE A 30 7.17 7.19 8.63
C ILE A 30 5.66 7.36 8.49
N ILE A 31 5.03 6.68 7.52
CA ILE A 31 3.57 6.75 7.32
C ILE A 31 2.79 6.30 8.54
N HIS A 32 3.22 5.22 9.18
CA HIS A 32 2.55 4.69 10.37
C HIS A 32 2.78 5.54 11.64
N GLN A 33 3.63 6.56 11.58
CA GLN A 33 3.93 7.48 12.69
C GLN A 33 3.45 8.91 12.44
N ASP A 34 3.09 9.24 11.20
CA ASP A 34 2.62 10.58 10.85
C ASP A 34 1.16 10.76 11.26
N ASN A 35 0.93 11.58 12.29
CA ASN A 35 -0.41 11.85 12.82
C ASN A 35 -1.38 12.37 11.75
N LYS A 36 -0.93 13.19 10.81
CA LYS A 36 -1.80 13.75 9.77
C LYS A 36 -2.26 12.67 8.81
N ILE A 37 -1.36 11.78 8.41
CA ILE A 37 -1.68 10.64 7.54
C ILE A 37 -2.63 9.68 8.26
N ILE A 38 -2.36 9.35 9.53
CA ILE A 38 -3.23 8.51 10.36
C ILE A 38 -4.64 9.09 10.47
N GLU A 39 -4.75 10.40 10.73
CA GLU A 39 -6.05 11.07 10.80
C GLU A 39 -6.80 11.07 9.46
N LEU A 40 -6.08 11.29 8.36
CA LEU A 40 -6.66 11.23 7.01
C LEU A 40 -7.18 9.82 6.69
N GLU A 41 -6.42 8.77 6.99
CA GLU A 41 -6.90 7.38 6.82
C GLU A 41 -8.15 7.09 7.64
N ALA A 42 -8.18 7.53 8.90
CA ALA A 42 -9.32 7.34 9.78
C ALA A 42 -10.58 8.05 9.22
N LYS A 43 -10.41 9.29 8.71
CA LYS A 43 -11.49 10.04 8.05
C LYS A 43 -11.96 9.33 6.78
N ILE A 44 -11.04 8.87 5.91
CA ILE A 44 -11.37 8.12 4.70
C ILE A 44 -12.24 6.90 5.04
N LYS A 45 -11.82 6.08 6.02
CA LYS A 45 -12.58 4.90 6.46
C LYS A 45 -13.96 5.26 7.02
N ALA A 46 -14.04 6.33 7.81
CA ALA A 46 -15.32 6.81 8.36
C ALA A 46 -16.28 7.27 7.26
N TYR A 47 -15.79 8.04 6.28
CA TYR A 47 -16.57 8.51 5.14
C TYR A 47 -17.01 7.36 4.23
N GLN A 48 -16.14 6.38 3.97
CA GLN A 48 -16.53 5.17 3.21
C GLN A 48 -17.71 4.46 3.88
N LYS A 49 -17.65 4.26 5.21
CA LYS A 49 -18.75 3.66 5.97
C LYS A 49 -20.02 4.52 5.91
N LYS A 50 -19.88 5.85 6.04
CA LYS A 50 -20.99 6.81 5.95
C LYS A 50 -21.68 6.72 4.58
N ILE A 51 -20.91 6.74 3.49
CA ILE A 51 -21.41 6.64 2.11
C ILE A 51 -22.16 5.33 1.89
N VAL A 52 -21.62 4.19 2.35
CA VAL A 52 -22.31 2.88 2.23
C VAL A 52 -23.66 2.91 2.92
N ASN A 53 -23.72 3.45 4.15
CA ASN A 53 -24.97 3.54 4.90
C ASN A 53 -25.98 4.49 4.22
N GLN A 54 -25.53 5.65 3.75
CA GLN A 54 -26.39 6.62 3.06
C GLN A 54 -26.95 6.06 1.75
N LYS A 55 -26.14 5.34 0.97
CA LYS A 55 -26.61 4.65 -0.23
C LYS A 55 -27.67 3.59 0.09
N ALA A 56 -27.48 2.82 1.17
CA ALA A 56 -28.45 1.81 1.59
C ALA A 56 -29.79 2.43 2.02
N ASN A 57 -29.76 3.62 2.64
CA ASN A 57 -30.96 4.32 3.11
C ASN A 57 -31.53 5.32 2.10
N GLN A 58 -30.99 5.39 0.87
CA GLN A 58 -31.38 6.37 -0.16
C GLN A 58 -31.33 7.83 0.34
N ASP A 59 -30.35 8.16 1.19
CA ASP A 59 -30.15 9.52 1.71
C ASP A 59 -29.72 10.47 0.58
N GLU A 60 -30.47 11.56 0.40
CA GLU A 60 -30.24 12.58 -0.63
C GLU A 60 -28.89 13.31 -0.46
N ASN A 61 -28.37 13.38 0.78
CA ASN A 61 -27.10 14.03 1.10
C ASN A 61 -25.86 13.16 0.77
N VAL A 62 -26.07 11.99 0.15
CA VAL A 62 -24.97 11.08 -0.23
C VAL A 62 -24.01 11.73 -1.23
N VAL A 63 -24.52 12.60 -2.11
CA VAL A 63 -23.70 13.30 -3.12
C VAL A 63 -22.69 14.23 -2.44
N GLU A 64 -23.14 15.08 -1.52
CA GLU A 64 -22.26 15.99 -0.75
C GLU A 64 -21.23 15.21 0.06
N THR A 65 -21.64 14.09 0.67
CA THR A 65 -20.72 13.23 1.44
C THR A 65 -19.65 12.61 0.54
N ILE A 66 -19.98 12.25 -0.70
CA ILE A 66 -19.00 11.77 -1.68
C ILE A 66 -18.02 12.89 -2.07
N GLU A 67 -18.49 14.13 -2.26
CA GLU A 67 -17.61 15.26 -2.59
C GLU A 67 -16.62 15.57 -1.47
N GLU A 68 -17.06 15.58 -0.22
CA GLU A 68 -16.19 15.72 0.96
C GLU A 68 -15.17 14.59 1.05
N TYR A 69 -15.62 13.36 0.84
CA TYR A 69 -14.74 12.19 0.78
C TYR A 69 -13.65 12.35 -0.29
N GLN A 70 -13.99 12.83 -1.49
CA GLN A 70 -13.02 13.02 -2.56
C GLN A 70 -11.96 14.07 -2.20
N LYS A 71 -12.34 15.15 -1.50
CA LYS A 71 -11.37 16.15 -1.01
C LYS A 71 -10.37 15.52 -0.04
N ILE A 72 -10.87 14.79 0.96
CA ILE A 72 -10.03 14.13 1.97
C ILE A 72 -9.13 13.06 1.33
N LYS A 73 -9.68 12.28 0.39
CA LYS A 73 -8.94 11.28 -0.37
C LYS A 73 -7.83 11.92 -1.19
N ASN A 74 -8.12 13.02 -1.87
CA ASN A 74 -7.14 13.77 -2.66
C ASN A 74 -6.02 14.33 -1.77
N ASP A 75 -6.34 14.84 -0.58
CA ASP A 75 -5.34 15.33 0.38
C ASP A 75 -4.42 14.22 0.89
N PHE A 76 -4.94 13.01 1.05
CA PHE A 76 -4.16 11.82 1.40
C PHE A 76 -3.28 11.36 0.25
N GLU A 77 -3.84 11.17 -0.95
CA GLU A 77 -3.13 10.64 -2.10
C GLU A 77 -2.02 11.56 -2.62
N ASN A 78 -2.19 12.89 -2.48
CA ASN A 78 -1.18 13.86 -2.87
C ASN A 78 -0.23 14.25 -1.73
N HIS A 79 -0.35 13.64 -0.55
CA HIS A 79 0.58 13.91 0.54
C HIS A 79 2.00 13.44 0.15
N PRO A 80 3.06 14.28 0.25
CA PRO A 80 4.39 13.93 -0.28
C PRO A 80 4.94 12.59 0.23
N ILE A 81 4.70 12.29 1.51
CA ILE A 81 5.13 11.03 2.13
C ILE A 81 4.35 9.84 1.56
N VAL A 82 3.04 10.01 1.32
CA VAL A 82 2.16 8.97 0.75
C VAL A 82 2.56 8.70 -0.70
N VAL A 83 2.78 9.75 -1.49
CA VAL A 83 3.24 9.63 -2.88
C VAL A 83 4.56 8.83 -2.95
N ASN A 84 5.55 9.21 -2.15
CA ASN A 84 6.85 8.52 -2.14
C ASN A 84 6.72 7.06 -1.69
N TYR A 85 5.91 6.79 -0.67
CA TYR A 85 5.64 5.43 -0.23
C TYR A 85 4.97 4.59 -1.32
N LEU A 86 3.95 5.12 -1.99
CA LEU A 86 3.22 4.40 -3.04
C LEU A 86 4.12 4.09 -4.23
N TYR A 87 4.96 5.05 -4.63
CA TYR A 87 5.97 4.85 -5.67
C TYR A 87 6.94 3.70 -5.30
N LEU A 88 7.53 3.77 -4.10
CA LEU A 88 8.47 2.73 -3.63
C LEU A 88 7.77 1.37 -3.50
N LYS A 89 6.52 1.36 -3.03
CA LYS A 89 5.72 0.15 -2.91
C LYS A 89 5.52 -0.52 -4.27
N GLU A 90 5.23 0.26 -5.31
CA GLU A 90 5.08 -0.23 -6.68
C GLU A 90 6.39 -0.87 -7.18
N GLU A 91 7.53 -0.21 -7.00
CA GLU A 91 8.84 -0.78 -7.35
C GLU A 91 9.15 -2.08 -6.58
N VAL A 92 8.85 -2.13 -5.28
CA VAL A 92 9.01 -3.35 -4.47
C VAL A 92 8.11 -4.47 -5.01
N ASP A 93 6.85 -4.16 -5.31
CA ASP A 93 5.88 -5.13 -5.82
C ASP A 93 6.33 -5.70 -7.19
N GLU A 94 6.87 -4.87 -8.08
CA GLU A 94 7.42 -5.31 -9.37
C GLU A 94 8.60 -6.29 -9.19
N ILE A 95 9.51 -6.01 -8.26
CA ILE A 95 10.65 -6.89 -7.95
C ILE A 95 10.13 -8.26 -7.46
N LEU A 96 9.18 -8.26 -6.53
CA LEU A 96 8.60 -9.49 -5.97
C LEU A 96 7.84 -10.29 -7.03
N GLN A 97 7.10 -9.61 -7.92
CA GLN A 97 6.39 -10.25 -9.03
C GLN A 97 7.36 -10.86 -10.04
N SER A 98 8.47 -10.18 -10.35
CA SER A 98 9.51 -10.68 -11.26
C SER A 98 10.16 -11.95 -10.71
N ILE A 99 10.53 -11.96 -9.43
CA ILE A 99 11.09 -13.14 -8.76
C ILE A 99 10.10 -14.30 -8.77
N THR A 100 8.84 -14.03 -8.43
CA THR A 100 7.78 -15.04 -8.41
C THR A 100 7.55 -15.64 -9.79
N SER A 101 7.49 -14.79 -10.82
CA SER A 101 7.33 -15.20 -12.21
C SER A 101 8.51 -16.05 -12.69
N TYR A 102 9.74 -15.67 -12.34
CA TYR A 102 10.93 -16.44 -12.67
C TYR A 102 10.91 -17.83 -12.02
N ILE A 103 10.66 -17.92 -10.71
CA ILE A 103 10.62 -19.19 -9.98
C ILE A 103 9.55 -20.10 -10.58
N ASN A 104 8.32 -19.60 -10.74
CA ASN A 104 7.21 -20.38 -11.31
C ASN A 104 7.49 -20.80 -12.75
N GLY A 105 8.09 -19.93 -13.56
CA GLY A 105 8.49 -20.25 -14.92
C GLY A 105 9.54 -21.36 -15.03
N GLN A 106 10.43 -21.49 -14.04
CA GLN A 106 11.37 -22.62 -13.99
C GLN A 106 10.71 -23.92 -13.51
N LEU A 107 9.65 -23.85 -12.69
CA LEU A 107 8.92 -25.03 -12.24
C LEU A 107 8.05 -25.68 -13.34
N LEU A 108 7.69 -24.89 -14.35
CA LEU A 108 6.86 -25.34 -15.49
C LEU A 108 7.68 -25.89 -16.67
N LYS A 109 9.01 -25.89 -16.57
CA LYS A 109 9.94 -26.46 -17.55
C LYS A 109 10.38 -27.86 -17.12
#